data_AF-A0A972Z8Q4-F1
#
_entry.id   AF-A0A972Z8Q4-F1
#
_cell.length_a   1.000
_cell.length_b   1.000
_cell.length_c   1.000
_cell.angle_alpha   90.00
_cell.angle_beta   90.00
_cell.angle_gamma   90.00
#
_symmetry.space_group_name_H-M   'P 1'
#
loop_
_entity.id
_entity.type
_entity.pdbx_description
1 polymer ?
#
loop_
_entity_poly.entity_id
_entity_poly.type
_entity_poly.pdbx_seq_one_letter_code
_entity_poly.pdbx_strand_id
1 'polypeptide(L)' 'MNKGNDPIVSVVMGSDSDLPVMREAASVLKEFGVPHELLLTSAHRSPARTATFSEEAAGRGIKIIIAGAG' A
#
# COMPACT_ATOMS: atom_id res chain seq x y z
N MET A 1 10.90 16.55 13.29
CA MET A 1 10.08 16.04 12.17
C MET A 1 8.99 15.17 12.77
N ASN A 2 7.72 15.55 12.60
CA ASN A 2 6.59 14.87 13.21
C ASN A 2 6.38 13.49 12.54
N LYS A 3 6.99 12.44 13.10
CA LYS A 3 6.87 11.03 12.67
C LYS A 3 5.46 10.42 12.82
N GLY A 4 4.44 11.22 13.16
CA GLY A 4 3.12 10.71 13.54
C GLY A 4 2.21 10.33 12.37
N ASN A 5 2.52 10.77 11.14
CA ASN A 5 1.61 10.63 9.99
C ASN A 5 2.24 9.97 8.75
N ASP A 6 3.52 9.58 8.80
CA ASP A 6 4.14 8.85 7.70
C ASP A 6 3.60 7.41 7.66
N PRO A 7 3.20 6.89 6.50
CA PRO A 7 2.64 5.54 6.40
C PRO A 7 3.69 4.51 6.79
N ILE A 8 3.27 3.50 7.58
CA ILE A 8 4.09 2.33 7.90
C ILE A 8 3.52 1.04 7.28
N VAL A 9 2.32 1.13 6.69
CA VAL A 9 1.69 0.07 5.91
C VAL A 9 1.29 0.60 4.54
N SER A 10 1.63 -0.11 3.48
CA SER A 10 1.13 0.19 2.13
C SER A 10 0.12 -0.88 1.71
N VAL A 11 -1.11 -0.47 1.41
CA VAL A 11 -2.14 -1.32 0.81
C VAL A 11 -2.07 -1.14 -0.70
N VAL A 12 -1.64 -2.17 -1.43
CA VAL A 12 -1.40 -2.09 -2.87
C VAL A 12 -2.35 -2.99 -3.66
N MET A 13 -2.78 -2.55 -4.84
CA MET A 13 -3.66 -3.32 -5.71
C MET A 13 -3.33 -3.17 -7.20
N GLY A 14 -3.64 -4.19 -7.98
CA GLY A 14 -3.35 -4.22 -9.42
C GLY A 14 -4.34 -3.42 -10.27
N SER A 15 -5.58 -3.26 -9.81
CA SER A 15 -6.70 -2.69 -10.56
C SER A 15 -7.64 -1.88 -9.67
N ASP A 16 -8.32 -0.89 -10.24
CA ASP A 16 -9.41 -0.18 -9.53
C ASP A 16 -10.57 -1.12 -9.18
N SER A 17 -10.73 -2.22 -9.92
CA SER A 17 -11.71 -3.27 -9.61
C SER A 17 -11.45 -3.95 -8.27
N ASP A 18 -10.20 -3.92 -7.77
CA ASP A 18 -9.82 -4.53 -6.49
C ASP A 18 -10.12 -3.60 -5.31
N LEU A 19 -10.31 -2.30 -5.57
CA LEU A 19 -10.49 -1.26 -4.56
C LEU A 19 -11.62 -1.54 -3.56
N PRO A 20 -12.82 -2.04 -3.97
CA PRO A 20 -13.87 -2.36 -3.00
C PRO A 20 -13.43 -3.38 -1.96
N VAL A 21 -12.63 -4.38 -2.34
CA VAL A 21 -12.11 -5.40 -1.42
C VAL A 21 -10.97 -4.84 -0.57
N MET A 22 -10.03 -4.14 -1.21
CA MET A 22 -8.83 -3.64 -0.53
C MET A 22 -9.11 -2.50 0.45
N ARG A 23 -10.25 -1.80 0.30
CA ARG A 23 -10.71 -0.79 1.29
C ARG A 23 -10.98 -1.38 2.66
N GLU A 24 -11.36 -2.65 2.76
CA GLU A 24 -11.59 -3.28 4.06
C GLU A 24 -10.30 -3.38 4.89
N ALA A 25 -9.17 -3.66 4.24
CA ALA A 25 -7.86 -3.63 4.91
C ALA A 25 -7.51 -2.22 5.41
N ALA A 26 -7.74 -1.19 4.59
CA ALA A 26 -7.52 0.20 4.98
C ALA A 26 -8.45 0.64 6.13
N SER A 27 -9.70 0.16 6.14
CA SER A 27 -10.68 0.42 7.20
C SER A 27 -10.18 -0.09 8.56
N VAL A 28 -9.70 -1.33 8.61
CA VAL A 28 -9.14 -1.94 9.83
C VAL A 28 -7.89 -1.18 10.29
N LEU A 29 -6.96 -0.86 9.38
CA LEU A 29 -5.77 -0.07 9.74
C LEU A 29 -6.14 1.29 10.33
N LYS A 30 -7.19 1.93 9.79
CA LYS A 30 -7.72 3.20 10.32
C LYS A 30 -8.32 3.03 11.72
N GLU A 31 -9.07 1.96 11.97
CA GLU A 31 -9.66 1.67 13.28
C GLU A 31 -8.59 1.53 14.37
N PHE A 32 -7.47 0.87 14.06
CA PHE A 32 -6.35 0.71 14.97
C PHE A 32 -5.40 1.92 15.01
N GLY A 33 -5.69 2.99 14.25
CA GLY A 33 -4.84 4.19 14.19
C GLY A 33 -3.47 3.94 13.55
N VAL A 34 -3.35 2.94 12.67
CA VAL A 34 -2.11 2.61 11.96
C VAL A 34 -1.98 3.50 10.71
N PRO A 35 -0.93 4.34 10.61
CA PRO A 35 -0.68 5.15 9.42
C PRO A 35 -0.45 4.26 8.20
N HIS A 36 -1.24 4.49 7.15
CA HIS A 36 -1.20 3.67 5.95
C HIS A 36 -1.48 4.49 4.69
N GLU A 37 -1.08 3.94 3.55
CA GLU A 37 -1.40 4.45 2.23
C GLU A 37 -2.10 3.39 1.38
N LEU A 38 -2.84 3.84 0.37
CA LEU A 38 -3.48 2.97 -0.59
C LEU A 38 -3.00 3.33 -2.00
N LEU A 39 -2.38 2.38 -2.70
CA LEU A 39 -1.72 2.60 -3.98
C LEU A 39 -2.19 1.59 -5.03
N LEU A 40 -2.48 2.05 -6.23
CA LEU A 40 -2.65 1.16 -7.38
C LEU A 40 -1.29 0.96 -8.02
N THR A 41 -0.77 -0.27 -8.12
CA THR A 41 0.40 -0.64 -8.93
C THR A 41 0.21 -2.03 -9.50
N SER A 42 0.38 -2.19 -10.83
CA SER A 42 0.08 -3.44 -11.51
C SER A 42 1.36 -4.16 -11.88
N ALA A 43 1.55 -5.37 -11.38
CA ALA A 43 2.69 -6.22 -11.74
C ALA A 43 2.73 -6.53 -13.26
N HIS A 44 1.57 -6.64 -13.91
CA HIS A 44 1.47 -6.98 -15.34
C HIS A 44 1.51 -5.76 -16.26
N ARG A 45 0.82 -4.66 -15.89
CA ARG A 45 0.72 -3.48 -16.77
C ARG A 45 1.82 -2.45 -16.51
N SER A 46 2.36 -2.40 -15.29
CA SER A 46 3.40 -1.45 -14.89
C SER A 46 4.46 -2.13 -14.00
N PRO A 47 5.16 -3.16 -14.52
CA PRO A 47 6.14 -3.94 -13.75
C PRO A 47 7.27 -3.08 -13.17
N ALA A 48 7.81 -2.14 -13.95
CA ALA A 48 8.89 -1.25 -13.50
C ALA A 48 8.45 -0.40 -12.30
N ARG A 49 7.24 0.17 -12.33
CA ARG A 49 6.70 0.96 -11.21
C ARG A 49 6.50 0.10 -9.97
N THR A 50 6.02 -1.12 -10.14
CA THR A 50 5.83 -2.07 -9.02
C THR A 50 7.17 -2.47 -8.40
N ALA A 51 8.20 -2.70 -9.23
CA ALA A 51 9.56 -2.99 -8.78
C ALA A 51 10.16 -1.82 -8.01
N THR A 52 10.15 -0.61 -8.58
CA THR A 52 10.64 0.61 -7.92
C THR A 52 9.95 0.85 -6.58
N PHE A 53 8.61 0.75 -6.54
CA PHE A 53 7.86 0.86 -5.28
C PHE A 53 8.36 -0.14 -4.24
N SER A 54 8.55 -1.40 -4.63
CA SER A 54 8.94 -2.48 -3.72
C SER A 54 10.37 -2.31 -3.19
N GLU A 55 11.30 -1.88 -4.05
CA GLU A 55 12.70 -1.60 -3.69
C GLU A 55 12.82 -0.41 -2.73
N GLU A 56 12.03 0.64 -2.95
CA GLU A 56 12.09 1.87 -2.14
C GLU A 56 11.28 1.80 -0.84
N ALA A 57 10.32 0.87 -0.72
CA ALA A 57 9.36 0.81 0.38
C ALA A 57 10.03 0.84 1.77
N ALA A 58 11.05 0.01 1.99
CA ALA A 58 11.76 -0.04 3.26
C ALA A 58 12.48 1.30 3.57
N GLY A 59 13.09 1.93 2.56
CA GLY A 59 13.74 3.24 2.69
C GLY A 59 12.77 4.37 3.02
N ARG A 60 11.50 4.24 2.61
CA ARG A 60 10.40 5.15 2.96
C ARG A 60 9.83 4.92 4.37
N GLY A 61 10.30 3.89 5.09
CA GLY A 61 9.79 3.54 6.43
C GLY A 61 8.58 2.61 6.42
N ILE A 62 8.20 2.07 5.25
CA ILE A 62 7.14 1.05 5.16
C ILE A 62 7.64 -0.23 5.84
N LYS A 63 6.81 -0.78 6.72
CA LYS A 63 7.09 -2.01 7.48
C LYS A 63 6.34 -3.21 6.94
N ILE A 64 5.14 -2.98 6.38
CA ILE A 64 4.25 -4.03 5.87
C ILE A 64 3.66 -3.57 4.53
N ILE A 65 3.58 -4.50 3.57
CA ILE A 65 2.84 -4.32 2.32
C ILE A 65 1.71 -5.35 2.29
N ILE A 66 0.48 -4.88 2.11
CA ILE A 66 -0.71 -5.72 1.89
C ILE A 66 -1.03 -5.63 0.39
N ALA A 67 -0.80 -6.71 -0.37
CA ALA A 67 -1.01 -6.72 -1.81
C ALA A 67 -2.24 -7.55 -2.20
N GLY A 68 -3.18 -6.93 -2.91
CA GLY A 68 -4.33 -7.60 -3.51
C GLY A 68 -4.21 -7.71 -5.03
N ALA A 69 -4.59 -8.86 -5.56
CA ALA A 69 -4.67 -9.12 -6.99
C ALA A 69 -5.74 -10.19 -7.26
N GLY A 70 -6.22 -10.26 -8.50
CA GLY A 70 -7.13 -11.27 -9.02
C GLY A 70 -6.69 -11.80 -10.38
#